data_AF-A0A9X0AP47-F1
#
_entry.id   AF-A0A9X0AP47-F1
#
_cell.length_a   1.000
_cell.length_b   1.000
_cell.length_c   1.000
_cell.angle_alpha   90.00
_cell.angle_beta   90.00
_cell.angle_gamma   90.00
#
_symmetry.space_group_name_H-M   'P 1'
#
loop_
_entity.id
_entity.type
_entity.pdbx_description
1 polymer ?
#
loop_
_entity_poly.entity_id
_entity_poly.type
_entity_poly.pdbx_seq_one_letter_code
_entity_poly.pdbx_strand_id
1 'polypeptide(L)'
;MEMDYEAQSFVELLNCIYRIPYKVDHHLVVDVTKLADYYRSLPAVSNNLYSCFWLSPDFDIVDTRSLIESPYKLRQPILFKYCVTYVAGTMITLPLSELQQKIENPSILHAVMTVRNKIFEEYLEAGTALHMNFDGSRVTEAEGRRLFATISEVCKELRGENENGLMQPLYYRTLADREKTFLEALKPVLSGKLQLDS
;
A
#
# COMPACT_ATOMS: atom_id res chain seq x y z
N MET A 1 -4.10 -29.90 19.20
CA MET A 1 -4.45 -30.66 17.99
C MET A 1 -4.27 -29.69 16.85
N GLU A 2 -3.10 -29.69 16.23
CA GLU A 2 -2.86 -28.86 15.04
C GLU A 2 -3.78 -29.37 13.96
N MET A 3 -4.78 -28.56 13.62
CA MET A 3 -5.60 -28.79 12.46
C MET A 3 -4.68 -28.55 11.26
N ASP A 4 -4.57 -29.55 10.40
CA ASP A 4 -3.81 -29.46 9.16
C ASP A 4 -4.25 -28.22 8.37
N TYR A 5 -3.30 -27.34 8.04
CA TYR A 5 -3.56 -26.04 7.41
C TYR A 5 -4.26 -26.20 6.05
N GLU A 6 -4.01 -27.31 5.36
CA GLU A 6 -4.70 -27.69 4.12
C GLU A 6 -6.16 -28.07 4.40
N ALA A 7 -6.41 -28.87 5.43
CA ALA A 7 -7.76 -29.26 5.83
C ALA A 7 -8.59 -28.02 6.25
N GLN A 8 -7.97 -27.08 6.95
CA GLN A 8 -8.61 -25.81 7.28
C GLN A 8 -8.99 -25.03 6.02
N SER A 9 -8.04 -24.80 5.11
CA SER A 9 -8.29 -24.08 3.86
C SER A 9 -9.40 -24.73 3.02
N PHE A 10 -9.51 -26.06 3.05
CA PHE A 10 -10.59 -26.78 2.39
C PHE A 10 -11.95 -26.56 3.08
N VAL A 11 -12.02 -26.60 4.41
CA VAL A 11 -13.25 -26.26 5.16
C VAL A 11 -13.70 -24.84 4.83
N GLU A 12 -12.77 -23.90 4.75
CA GLU A 12 -13.09 -22.51 4.45
C GLU A 12 -13.52 -22.27 3.01
N LEU A 13 -13.00 -23.08 2.06
CA LEU A 13 -13.56 -23.14 0.71
C LEU A 13 -15.02 -23.61 0.72
N LEU A 14 -15.34 -24.64 1.50
CA LEU A 14 -16.73 -25.11 1.65
C LEU A 14 -17.60 -24.01 2.27
N ASN A 15 -17.12 -23.32 3.31
CA ASN A 15 -17.81 -22.18 3.91
C ASN A 15 -18.10 -21.09 2.86
N CYS A 16 -17.16 -20.79 1.96
CA CYS A 16 -17.39 -19.89 0.83
C CYS A 16 -18.52 -20.38 -0.11
N ILE A 17 -18.53 -21.66 -0.46
CA ILE A 17 -19.55 -22.26 -1.34
C ILE A 17 -20.94 -22.18 -0.68
N TYR A 18 -21.01 -22.44 0.63
CA TYR A 18 -22.24 -22.37 1.41
C TYR A 18 -22.57 -20.96 1.95
N ARG A 19 -21.75 -19.95 1.62
CA ARG A 19 -21.90 -18.54 2.06
C ARG A 19 -21.91 -18.37 3.58
N ILE A 20 -21.14 -19.18 4.27
CA ILE A 20 -20.92 -19.08 5.71
C ILE A 20 -19.70 -18.17 5.89
N PRO A 21 -19.83 -17.01 6.56
CA PRO A 21 -18.71 -16.11 6.77
C PRO A 21 -17.82 -16.62 7.92
N TYR A 22 -16.53 -16.34 7.82
CA TYR A 22 -15.52 -16.78 8.77
C TYR A 22 -14.43 -15.71 8.91
N LYS A 23 -13.59 -15.83 9.94
CA LYS A 23 -12.44 -14.95 10.12
C LYS A 23 -11.34 -15.32 9.13
N VAL A 24 -10.80 -14.32 8.45
CA VAL A 24 -9.75 -14.46 7.45
C VAL A 24 -8.48 -13.72 7.86
N ASP A 25 -7.34 -14.31 7.53
CA ASP A 25 -6.04 -13.65 7.46
C ASP A 25 -5.49 -13.74 6.03
N HIS A 26 -4.35 -13.12 5.78
CA HIS A 26 -3.76 -13.05 4.44
C HIS A 26 -3.35 -14.43 3.90
N HIS A 27 -2.82 -15.33 4.74
CA HIS A 27 -2.43 -16.69 4.34
C HIS A 27 -3.64 -17.49 3.88
N LEU A 28 -4.72 -17.46 4.67
CA LEU A 28 -5.95 -18.17 4.37
C LEU A 28 -6.60 -17.66 3.07
N VAL A 29 -6.56 -16.35 2.82
CA VAL A 29 -7.06 -15.80 1.54
C VAL A 29 -6.25 -16.34 0.36
N VAL A 30 -4.92 -16.44 0.49
CA VAL A 30 -4.06 -17.01 -0.55
C VAL A 30 -4.39 -18.48 -0.81
N ASP A 31 -4.47 -19.29 0.23
CA ASP A 31 -4.64 -20.74 0.07
C ASP A 31 -6.06 -21.10 -0.38
N VAL A 32 -7.09 -20.44 0.16
CA VAL A 32 -8.47 -20.60 -0.32
C VAL A 32 -8.60 -20.14 -1.77
N THR A 33 -7.87 -19.11 -2.19
CA THR A 33 -7.87 -18.69 -3.61
C THR A 33 -7.23 -19.74 -4.50
N LYS A 34 -6.11 -20.35 -4.11
CA LYS A 34 -5.47 -21.44 -4.87
C LYS A 34 -6.41 -22.64 -5.00
N LEU A 35 -7.05 -23.05 -3.91
CA LEU A 35 -8.03 -24.15 -3.93
C LEU A 35 -9.23 -23.80 -4.81
N ALA A 36 -9.73 -22.57 -4.74
CA ALA A 36 -10.85 -22.12 -5.56
C ALA A 36 -10.50 -22.02 -7.05
N ASP A 37 -9.26 -21.69 -7.39
CA ASP A 37 -8.76 -21.73 -8.78
C ASP A 37 -8.74 -23.19 -9.28
N TYR A 38 -8.20 -24.11 -8.47
CA TYR A 38 -8.16 -25.55 -8.77
C TYR A 38 -9.55 -26.17 -8.93
N TYR A 39 -10.47 -25.91 -8.00
CA TYR A 39 -11.85 -26.42 -8.01
C TYR A 39 -12.81 -25.57 -8.85
N ARG A 40 -12.31 -24.54 -9.55
CA ARG A 40 -13.09 -23.63 -10.41
C ARG A 40 -14.26 -22.94 -9.69
N SER A 41 -14.06 -22.58 -8.43
CA SER A 41 -15.04 -21.97 -7.53
C SER A 41 -14.65 -20.55 -7.07
N LEU A 42 -13.72 -19.88 -7.78
CA LEU A 42 -13.34 -18.47 -7.52
C LEU A 42 -14.54 -17.51 -7.29
N PRO A 43 -15.66 -17.60 -8.04
CA PRO A 43 -16.81 -16.73 -7.79
C PRO A 43 -17.44 -16.92 -6.39
N ALA A 44 -17.43 -18.13 -5.85
CA ALA A 44 -17.97 -18.41 -4.51
C ALA A 44 -17.13 -17.72 -3.43
N VAL A 45 -15.81 -17.86 -3.52
CA VAL A 45 -14.86 -17.19 -2.61
C VAL A 45 -14.96 -15.68 -2.72
N SER A 46 -14.95 -15.16 -3.96
CA SER A 46 -15.07 -13.73 -4.23
C SER A 46 -16.33 -13.12 -3.60
N ASN A 47 -17.49 -13.78 -3.73
CA ASN A 47 -18.73 -13.28 -3.15
C ASN A 47 -18.76 -13.35 -1.62
N ASN A 48 -18.12 -14.35 -1.00
CA ASN A 48 -18.16 -14.52 0.46
C ASN A 48 -17.14 -13.63 1.18
N LEU A 49 -16.03 -13.29 0.52
CA LEU A 49 -14.92 -12.52 1.10
C LEU A 49 -15.34 -11.20 1.73
N TYR A 50 -16.32 -10.50 1.16
CA TYR A 50 -16.79 -9.24 1.72
C TYR A 50 -17.30 -9.41 3.17
N SER A 51 -18.08 -10.46 3.41
CA SER A 51 -18.58 -10.80 4.75
C SER A 51 -17.46 -11.30 5.67
N CYS A 52 -16.46 -11.99 5.13
CA CYS A 52 -15.30 -12.44 5.90
C CYS A 52 -14.42 -11.26 6.37
N PHE A 53 -14.22 -10.24 5.53
CA PHE A 53 -13.47 -9.04 5.94
C PHE A 53 -14.17 -8.28 7.06
N TRP A 54 -15.50 -8.22 7.05
CA TRP A 54 -16.26 -7.61 8.14
C TRP A 54 -16.01 -8.30 9.50
N LEU A 55 -15.81 -9.62 9.50
CA LEU A 55 -15.52 -10.40 10.71
C LEU A 55 -14.03 -10.36 11.12
N SER A 56 -13.18 -9.73 10.31
CA SER A 56 -11.72 -9.77 10.43
C SER A 56 -11.16 -8.35 10.56
N PRO A 57 -11.43 -7.64 11.68
CA PRO A 57 -10.97 -6.27 11.88
C PRO A 57 -9.43 -6.18 11.93
N ASP A 58 -8.78 -7.28 12.29
CA ASP A 58 -7.32 -7.40 12.39
C ASP A 58 -6.69 -7.92 11.08
N PHE A 59 -7.42 -7.89 9.96
CA PHE A 59 -6.90 -8.32 8.67
C PHE A 59 -5.74 -7.41 8.25
N ASP A 60 -4.52 -7.93 8.36
CA ASP A 60 -3.31 -7.20 8.04
C ASP A 60 -2.88 -7.41 6.58
N ILE A 61 -2.63 -6.29 5.90
CA ILE A 61 -2.19 -6.18 4.51
C ILE A 61 -0.64 -6.17 4.44
N VAL A 62 0.07 -6.21 5.57
CA VAL A 62 1.53 -6.09 5.63
C VAL A 62 2.27 -7.18 4.84
N ASP A 63 1.76 -8.43 4.77
CA ASP A 63 2.29 -9.47 3.86
C ASP A 63 1.57 -9.49 2.50
N THR A 64 1.49 -8.32 1.88
CA THR A 64 0.74 -8.10 0.63
C THR A 64 1.35 -8.76 -0.61
N ARG A 65 2.61 -9.18 -0.53
CA ARG A 65 3.35 -9.66 -1.70
C ARG A 65 2.85 -11.01 -2.16
N SER A 66 2.57 -11.91 -1.21
CA SER A 66 1.90 -13.19 -1.46
C SER A 66 0.41 -12.99 -1.76
N LEU A 67 -0.19 -11.94 -1.20
CA LEU A 67 -1.60 -11.65 -1.34
C LEU A 67 -2.00 -11.08 -2.70
N ILE A 68 -1.19 -10.24 -3.36
CA ILE A 68 -1.61 -9.39 -4.50
C ILE A 68 -2.19 -10.14 -5.70
N GLU A 69 -1.79 -11.40 -5.91
CA GLU A 69 -2.34 -12.25 -6.97
C GLU A 69 -3.75 -12.74 -6.66
N SER A 70 -4.07 -12.99 -5.39
CA SER A 70 -5.38 -13.45 -4.96
C SER A 70 -6.52 -12.50 -5.31
N PRO A 71 -6.51 -11.21 -4.94
CA PRO A 71 -7.56 -10.29 -5.32
C PRO A 71 -7.64 -10.06 -6.83
N TYR A 72 -6.53 -10.21 -7.56
CA TYR A 72 -6.56 -10.19 -9.02
C TYR A 72 -7.35 -11.39 -9.57
N LYS A 73 -7.02 -12.62 -9.14
CA LYS A 73 -7.74 -13.85 -9.55
C LYS A 73 -9.21 -13.83 -9.14
N LEU A 74 -9.48 -13.40 -7.91
CA LEU A 74 -10.84 -13.28 -7.36
C LEU A 74 -11.65 -12.13 -7.96
N ARG A 75 -11.02 -11.24 -8.75
CA ARG A 75 -11.62 -10.03 -9.31
C ARG A 75 -12.20 -9.13 -8.22
N GLN A 76 -11.43 -8.93 -7.16
CA GLN A 76 -11.76 -8.09 -6.01
C GLN A 76 -11.09 -6.71 -6.16
N PRO A 77 -11.73 -5.72 -6.82
CA PRO A 77 -11.07 -4.47 -7.22
C PRO A 77 -10.61 -3.63 -6.02
N ILE A 78 -11.38 -3.63 -4.93
CA ILE A 78 -11.07 -2.87 -3.72
C ILE A 78 -9.82 -3.46 -3.05
N LEU A 79 -9.82 -4.77 -2.79
CA LEU A 79 -8.69 -5.46 -2.19
C LEU A 79 -7.44 -5.37 -3.07
N PHE A 80 -7.60 -5.52 -4.39
CA PHE A 80 -6.50 -5.36 -5.35
C PHE A 80 -5.90 -3.95 -5.28
N LYS A 81 -6.73 -2.91 -5.27
CA LYS A 81 -6.28 -1.52 -5.15
C LYS A 81 -5.49 -1.27 -3.86
N TYR A 82 -5.96 -1.79 -2.73
CA TYR A 82 -5.23 -1.68 -1.45
C TYR A 82 -3.87 -2.39 -1.52
N CYS A 83 -3.84 -3.60 -2.06
CA CYS A 83 -2.59 -4.35 -2.23
C CYS A 83 -1.61 -3.60 -3.13
N VAL A 84 -2.05 -3.12 -4.29
CA VAL A 84 -1.20 -2.36 -5.22
C VAL A 84 -0.68 -1.08 -4.59
N THR A 85 -1.53 -0.34 -3.87
CA THR A 85 -1.16 0.93 -3.23
C THR A 85 -0.13 0.70 -2.12
N TYR A 86 -0.34 -0.32 -1.29
CA TYR A 86 0.62 -0.68 -0.24
C TYR A 86 1.95 -1.13 -0.82
N VAL A 87 1.91 -2.06 -1.80
CA VAL A 87 3.10 -2.60 -2.44
C VAL A 87 3.87 -1.49 -3.14
N ALA A 88 3.22 -0.63 -3.93
CA ALA A 88 3.85 0.51 -4.60
C ALA A 88 4.41 1.57 -3.63
N GLY A 89 3.68 1.88 -2.55
CA GLY A 89 4.09 2.87 -1.55
C GLY A 89 5.24 2.41 -0.64
N THR A 90 5.40 1.11 -0.44
CA THR A 90 6.49 0.51 0.36
C THR A 90 7.73 0.14 -0.47
N MET A 91 7.70 0.30 -1.79
CA MET A 91 8.85 -0.05 -2.66
C MET A 91 10.11 0.78 -2.45
N ILE A 92 10.06 1.84 -1.65
CA ILE A 92 11.25 2.63 -1.32
C ILE A 92 12.23 1.77 -0.50
N THR A 93 11.73 0.82 0.28
CA THR A 93 12.56 -0.05 1.14
C THR A 93 12.96 -1.36 0.46
N LEU A 94 12.61 -1.57 -0.81
CA LEU A 94 12.81 -2.86 -1.51
C LEU A 94 13.47 -2.71 -2.87
N PRO A 95 14.49 -3.55 -3.17
CA PRO A 95 15.04 -3.62 -4.51
C PRO A 95 13.97 -4.08 -5.52
N LEU A 96 13.90 -3.39 -6.67
CA LEU A 96 13.01 -3.73 -7.78
C LEU A 96 13.14 -5.20 -8.22
N SER A 97 14.35 -5.75 -8.12
CA SER A 97 14.66 -7.14 -8.46
C SER A 97 13.91 -8.15 -7.59
N GLU A 98 13.69 -7.86 -6.30
CA GLU A 98 12.96 -8.77 -5.40
C GLU A 98 11.46 -8.79 -5.71
N LEU A 99 10.91 -7.66 -6.16
CA LEU A 99 9.52 -7.58 -6.56
C LEU A 99 9.27 -8.39 -7.84
N GLN A 100 10.15 -8.23 -8.85
CA GLN A 100 10.05 -8.95 -10.12
C GLN A 100 10.16 -10.47 -9.96
N GLN A 101 10.87 -10.94 -8.94
CA GLN A 101 10.97 -12.37 -8.63
C GLN A 101 9.72 -12.92 -7.93
N LYS A 102 8.90 -12.07 -7.29
CA LYS A 102 7.77 -12.50 -6.45
C LYS A 102 6.40 -12.35 -7.12
N ILE A 103 6.25 -11.43 -8.08
CA ILE A 103 5.01 -11.27 -8.84
C ILE A 103 5.16 -12.02 -10.15
N GLU A 104 4.46 -13.16 -10.29
CA GLU A 104 4.55 -14.00 -11.48
C GLU A 104 3.75 -13.40 -12.64
N ASN A 105 2.63 -12.76 -12.32
CA ASN A 105 1.75 -12.20 -13.34
C ASN A 105 2.29 -10.87 -13.91
N PRO A 106 2.61 -10.79 -15.22
CA PRO A 106 3.19 -9.58 -15.83
C PRO A 106 2.22 -8.40 -15.84
N SER A 107 0.91 -8.64 -15.88
CA SER A 107 -0.10 -7.58 -15.84
C SER A 107 -0.19 -6.96 -14.44
N ILE A 108 -0.08 -7.77 -13.38
CA ILE A 108 -0.02 -7.27 -12.00
C ILE A 108 1.26 -6.46 -11.81
N LEU A 109 2.41 -7.00 -12.26
CA LEU A 109 3.68 -6.30 -12.18
C LEU A 109 3.62 -4.95 -12.91
N HIS A 110 3.06 -4.90 -14.12
CA HIS A 110 2.88 -3.66 -14.87
C HIS A 110 2.01 -2.66 -14.09
N ALA A 111 0.84 -3.07 -13.59
CA ALA A 111 -0.04 -2.18 -12.83
C ALA A 111 0.65 -1.61 -11.57
N VAL A 112 1.38 -2.46 -10.85
CA VAL A 112 2.16 -2.06 -9.69
C VAL A 112 3.26 -1.07 -10.08
N MET A 113 3.97 -1.31 -11.19
CA MET A 113 5.01 -0.41 -11.70
C MET A 113 4.45 0.93 -12.17
N THR A 114 3.28 0.95 -12.81
CA THR A 114 2.60 2.19 -13.20
C THR A 114 2.26 3.03 -11.98
N VAL A 115 1.62 2.43 -10.97
CA VAL A 115 1.28 3.12 -9.71
C VAL A 115 2.54 3.61 -9.02
N ARG A 116 3.58 2.78 -8.96
CA ARG A 116 4.89 3.15 -8.40
C ARG A 116 5.45 4.38 -9.11
N ASN A 117 5.58 4.36 -10.43
CA ASN A 117 6.16 5.46 -11.19
C ASN A 117 5.38 6.75 -10.97
N LYS A 118 4.04 6.67 -10.93
CA LYS A 118 3.20 7.82 -10.63
C LYS A 118 3.46 8.39 -9.23
N ILE A 119 3.58 7.52 -8.24
CA ILE A 119 3.94 7.91 -6.86
C ILE A 119 5.33 8.58 -6.82
N PHE A 120 6.31 8.06 -7.57
CA PHE A 120 7.65 8.67 -7.64
C PHE A 120 7.65 10.02 -8.36
N GLU A 121 6.88 10.19 -9.43
CA GLU A 121 6.67 11.49 -10.09
C GLU A 121 6.13 12.51 -9.08
N GLU A 122 5.07 12.14 -8.35
CA GLU A 122 4.50 13.00 -7.31
C GLU A 122 5.54 13.35 -6.23
N TYR A 123 6.39 12.40 -5.81
CA TYR A 123 7.48 12.73 -4.87
C TYR A 123 8.55 13.66 -5.43
N LEU A 124 8.90 13.50 -6.70
CA LEU A 124 9.86 14.38 -7.35
C LEU A 124 9.29 15.80 -7.45
N GLU A 125 8.01 15.92 -7.78
CA GLU A 125 7.28 17.19 -7.79
C GLU A 125 7.19 17.80 -6.38
N ALA A 126 6.89 17.01 -5.35
CA ALA A 126 6.88 17.46 -3.95
C ALA A 126 8.25 18.01 -3.53
N GLY A 127 9.33 17.29 -3.83
CA GLY A 127 10.70 17.73 -3.54
C GLY A 127 11.05 19.03 -4.27
N THR A 128 10.67 19.14 -5.54
CA THR A 128 10.89 20.34 -6.35
C THR A 128 10.08 21.53 -5.83
N ALA A 129 8.81 21.31 -5.46
CA ALA A 129 7.93 22.34 -4.93
C ALA A 129 8.43 22.89 -3.58
N LEU A 130 8.97 22.02 -2.71
CA LEU A 130 9.66 22.47 -1.51
C LEU A 130 10.90 23.29 -1.89
N HIS A 131 11.79 22.75 -2.73
CA HIS A 131 13.04 23.44 -3.05
C HIS A 131 12.81 24.83 -3.67
N MET A 132 11.85 24.97 -4.58
CA MET A 132 11.50 26.24 -5.24
C MET A 132 10.85 27.26 -4.30
N ASN A 133 10.08 26.82 -3.30
CA ASN A 133 9.46 27.72 -2.33
C ASN A 133 10.44 28.16 -1.22
N PHE A 134 11.52 27.40 -1.01
CA PHE A 134 12.56 27.70 -0.01
C PHE A 134 13.88 28.19 -0.60
N ASP A 135 13.93 28.45 -1.91
CA ASP A 135 15.09 29.12 -2.51
C ASP A 135 15.21 30.54 -1.92
N GLY A 136 16.43 30.91 -1.51
CA GLY A 136 16.74 31.91 -0.47
C GLY A 136 16.33 33.36 -0.75
N SER A 137 15.55 33.60 -1.80
CA SER A 137 15.02 34.90 -2.21
C SER A 137 13.62 35.22 -1.64
N ARG A 138 12.90 34.23 -1.10
CA ARG A 138 11.47 34.38 -0.68
C ARG A 138 11.19 34.27 0.81
N VAL A 139 12.15 33.86 1.62
CA VAL A 139 11.94 33.53 3.04
C VAL A 139 12.89 34.33 3.91
N THR A 140 12.39 34.93 4.99
CA THR A 140 13.26 35.64 5.93
C THR A 140 14.18 34.67 6.66
N GLU A 141 15.34 35.12 7.13
CA GLU A 141 16.30 34.27 7.85
C GLU A 141 15.69 33.62 9.11
N ALA A 142 14.76 34.31 9.77
CA ALA A 142 14.04 33.80 10.94
C ALA A 142 13.04 32.69 10.57
N GLU A 143 12.27 32.87 9.49
CA GLU A 143 11.35 31.86 8.97
C GLU A 143 12.11 30.63 8.45
N GLY A 144 13.22 30.83 7.73
CA GLY A 144 14.07 29.75 7.23
C GLY A 144 14.60 28.86 8.35
N ARG A 145 15.06 29.45 9.47
CA ARG A 145 15.48 28.70 10.66
C ARG A 145 14.33 27.88 11.27
N ARG A 146 13.13 28.45 11.37
CA ARG A 146 11.95 27.76 11.91
C ARG A 146 11.57 26.56 11.03
N LEU A 147 11.52 26.76 9.70
CA LEU A 147 11.17 25.71 8.75
C LEU A 147 12.21 24.57 8.74
N PHE A 148 13.50 24.92 8.81
CA PHE A 148 14.57 23.93 8.94
C PHE A 148 14.46 23.12 10.23
N ALA A 149 14.11 23.76 11.36
CA ALA A 149 13.88 23.06 12.62
C ALA A 149 12.73 22.05 12.49
N THR A 150 11.60 22.45 11.89
CA THR A 150 10.46 21.54 11.62
C THR A 150 10.87 20.35 10.75
N ILE A 151 11.64 20.58 9.67
CA ILE A 151 12.14 19.49 8.80
C ILE A 151 13.03 18.53 9.59
N SER A 152 13.93 19.07 10.41
CA SER A 152 14.85 18.26 11.23
C SER A 152 14.10 17.41 12.25
N GLU A 153 13.07 17.96 12.90
CA GLU A 153 12.22 17.24 13.85
C GLU A 153 11.44 16.11 13.18
N VAL A 154 10.77 16.38 12.06
CA VAL A 154 10.05 15.33 11.31
C VAL A 154 10.99 14.23 10.85
N CYS A 155 12.20 14.58 10.39
CA CYS A 155 13.21 13.59 10.01
C CYS A 155 13.66 12.71 11.19
N LYS A 156 13.79 13.28 12.40
CA LYS A 156 14.20 12.53 13.59
C LYS A 156 13.11 11.59 14.07
N GLU A 157 11.87 12.07 14.11
CA GLU A 157 10.71 11.27 14.51
C GLU A 157 10.51 10.07 13.61
N LEU A 158 10.48 10.29 12.29
CA LEU A 158 10.26 9.23 11.33
C LEU A 158 11.43 8.23 11.23
N ARG A 159 12.65 8.64 11.60
CA ARG A 159 13.80 7.73 11.74
C ARG A 159 13.80 6.95 13.06
N GLY A 160 13.26 7.54 14.13
CA GLY A 160 13.12 6.86 15.43
C GLY A 160 12.11 5.73 15.39
N GLU A 161 11.11 5.82 14.50
CA GLU A 161 10.06 4.82 14.32
C GLU A 161 10.39 3.75 13.27
N ASN A 162 11.41 3.95 12.41
CA ASN A 162 11.74 3.03 11.32
C ASN A 162 13.25 2.79 11.17
N GLU A 163 13.71 1.58 11.45
CA GLU A 163 15.09 1.13 11.19
C GLU A 163 15.45 1.14 9.69
N ASN A 164 14.44 1.10 8.80
CA ASN A 164 14.59 0.95 7.35
C ASN A 164 14.67 2.27 6.56
N GLY A 165 14.78 3.42 7.24
CA GLY A 165 14.95 4.73 6.61
C GLY A 165 13.66 5.56 6.47
N LEU A 166 13.78 6.71 5.81
CA LEU A 166 12.72 7.72 5.76
C LEU A 166 11.65 7.36 4.72
N MET A 167 10.44 7.02 5.18
CA MET A 167 9.28 6.80 4.32
C MET A 167 8.80 8.13 3.73
N GLN A 168 9.21 8.43 2.48
CA GLN A 168 8.88 9.66 1.74
C GLN A 168 7.39 10.06 1.78
N PRO A 169 6.40 9.17 1.55
CA PRO A 169 4.99 9.56 1.66
C PRO A 169 4.61 10.10 3.03
N LEU A 170 5.09 9.44 4.08
CA LEU A 170 4.79 9.82 5.46
C LEU A 170 5.50 11.14 5.79
N TYR A 171 6.76 11.29 5.36
CA TYR A 171 7.53 12.53 5.50
C TYR A 171 6.79 13.76 4.96
N TYR A 172 6.33 13.72 3.70
CA TYR A 172 5.63 14.87 3.11
C TYR A 172 4.29 15.16 3.79
N ARG A 173 3.56 14.14 4.24
CA ARG A 173 2.31 14.31 5.00
C ARG A 173 2.56 14.94 6.36
N THR A 174 3.49 14.40 7.14
CA THR A 174 3.83 14.93 8.47
C THR A 174 4.35 16.36 8.39
N LEU A 175 5.08 16.72 7.33
CA LEU A 175 5.49 18.10 7.09
C LEU A 175 4.29 19.03 6.81
N ALA A 176 3.39 18.61 5.91
CA ALA A 176 2.20 19.39 5.57
C ALA A 176 1.27 19.60 6.77
N ASP A 177 1.18 18.62 7.68
CA ASP A 177 0.36 18.72 8.89
C ASP A 177 0.94 19.71 9.93
N ARG A 178 2.26 19.93 9.92
CA ARG A 178 2.96 20.74 10.93
C ARG A 178 3.22 22.18 10.52
N GLU A 179 3.31 22.46 9.23
CA GLU A 179 3.55 23.81 8.74
C GLU A 179 2.67 24.12 7.52
N LYS A 180 1.89 25.19 7.63
CA LYS A 180 1.02 25.72 6.58
C LYS A 180 1.78 26.05 5.28
N THR A 181 3.01 26.52 5.37
CA THR A 181 3.91 26.82 4.25
C THR A 181 4.25 25.55 3.47
N PHE A 182 4.53 24.44 4.18
CA PHE A 182 4.70 23.14 3.55
C PHE A 182 3.39 22.64 2.97
N LEU A 183 2.27 22.81 3.69
CA LEU A 183 0.95 22.45 3.18
C LEU A 183 0.63 23.16 1.88
N GLU A 184 0.82 24.48 1.79
CA GLU A 184 0.55 25.27 0.58
C GLU A 184 1.46 24.84 -0.58
N ALA A 185 2.75 24.61 -0.31
CA ALA A 185 3.70 24.13 -1.30
C ALA A 185 3.35 22.72 -1.82
N LEU A 186 2.89 21.83 -0.92
CA LEU A 186 2.63 20.43 -1.21
C LEU A 186 1.18 20.17 -1.62
N LYS A 187 0.25 21.12 -1.42
CA LYS A 187 -1.19 20.94 -1.68
C LYS A 187 -1.51 20.44 -3.08
N PRO A 188 -0.89 20.93 -4.17
CA PRO A 188 -1.16 20.41 -5.52
C PRO A 188 -0.82 18.92 -5.63
N VAL A 189 0.32 18.53 -5.08
CA VAL A 189 0.83 17.15 -5.13
C VAL A 189 0.04 16.23 -4.19
N LEU A 190 -0.17 16.64 -2.94
CA LEU A 190 -0.90 15.88 -1.93
C LEU A 190 -2.40 15.74 -2.22
N SER A 191 -2.95 16.60 -3.09
CA SER A 191 -4.34 16.45 -3.56
C SER A 191 -4.55 15.17 -4.37
N GLY A 192 -3.45 14.55 -4.85
CA GLY A 192 -3.33 13.10 -5.03
C GLY A 192 -4.49 12.46 -5.77
N LYS A 193 -4.93 13.05 -6.88
CA LYS A 193 -5.78 12.32 -7.83
C LYS A 193 -4.88 11.37 -8.59
N LEU A 194 -4.64 10.20 -8.02
CA LEU A 194 -3.94 9.10 -8.68
C LEU A 194 -4.84 8.61 -9.84
N GLN A 195 -4.79 9.32 -10.96
CA GLN A 195 -5.41 8.91 -12.21
C GLN A 195 -4.37 8.08 -12.95
N LEU A 196 -4.67 6.80 -13.08
CA LEU A 196 -3.95 5.93 -13.98
C LEU A 196 -4.44 6.26 -15.39
N ASP A 197 -3.51 6.49 -16.31
CA ASP A 197 -3.85 6.68 -17.73
C ASP A 197 -4.62 5.43 -18.20
N SER A 198 -5.80 5.68 -18.78
CA SER A 198 -6.72 4.65 -19.27
C SER A 198 -6.21 3.95 -20.52
#